data_AF-A0A6N6LND1-F1
#
_entry.id   AF-A0A6N6LND1-F1
#
_cell.length_a   1.000
_cell.length_b   1.000
_cell.length_c   1.000
_cell.angle_alpha   90.00
_cell.angle_beta   90.00
_cell.angle_gamma   90.00
#
_symmetry.space_group_name_H-M   'P 1'
#
loop_
_entity.id
_entity.type
_entity.pdbx_description
1 polymer ?
#
loop_
_entity_poly.entity_id
_entity_poly.type
_entity_poly.pdbx_seq_one_letter_code
_entity_poly.pdbx_strand_id
1 'polypeptide(L)'
;MNSKHPYFFSLSRRQIRNILNEEHLKTQSAYPKSKYISYHSIFDKDISPYHEKIKLYECLKNLGFETRLFVAKDKKDIDGKFIKNLRHGMAMSLKTLIQKKLPPLLEEFKNYTPPKLKKQITYETDEYFYNFSEAKNKIKLTCQKKS
;
A
#
# COMPACT_ATOMS: atom_id res chain seq x y z
N MET A 1 -4.76 -3.02 29.91
CA MET A 1 -5.76 -2.86 28.83
C MET A 1 -6.68 -4.08 28.83
N ASN A 2 -8.00 -3.90 28.70
CA ASN A 2 -8.96 -5.01 28.70
C ASN A 2 -9.04 -5.67 27.31
N SER A 3 -8.40 -6.83 27.15
CA SER A 3 -8.39 -7.61 25.91
C SER A 3 -9.76 -8.18 25.52
N LYS A 4 -10.72 -8.23 26.45
CA LYS A 4 -12.08 -8.74 26.20
C LYS A 4 -13.03 -7.66 25.66
N HIS A 5 -12.59 -6.40 25.60
CA HIS A 5 -13.43 -5.32 25.10
C HIS A 5 -13.64 -5.46 23.57
N PRO A 6 -14.86 -5.29 23.05
CA PRO A 6 -15.15 -5.46 21.62
C PRO A 6 -14.35 -4.49 20.74
N TYR A 7 -13.87 -3.36 21.28
CA TYR A 7 -13.05 -2.38 20.55
C TYR A 7 -11.54 -2.47 20.86
N PHE A 8 -11.09 -3.53 21.55
CA PHE A 8 -9.66 -3.74 21.82
C PHE A 8 -8.83 -3.87 20.53
N PHE A 9 -7.69 -3.18 20.45
CA PHE A 9 -6.81 -3.25 19.28
C PHE A 9 -5.97 -4.53 19.28
N SER A 10 -6.59 -5.65 18.90
CA SER A 10 -5.96 -6.97 18.89
C SER A 10 -4.89 -7.12 17.81
N LEU A 11 -4.11 -8.20 17.89
CA LEU A 11 -3.10 -8.55 16.89
C LEU A 11 -3.72 -8.67 15.48
N SER A 12 -4.89 -9.30 15.37
CA SER A 12 -5.64 -9.37 14.11
C SER A 12 -5.92 -8.00 13.50
N ARG A 13 -6.31 -7.03 14.34
CA ARG A 13 -6.59 -5.65 13.91
C ARG A 13 -5.33 -4.91 13.48
N ARG A 14 -4.19 -5.21 14.08
CA ARG A 14 -2.88 -4.70 13.67
C ARG A 14 -2.46 -5.32 12.34
N GLN A 15 -2.55 -6.64 12.20
CA GLN A 15 -2.13 -7.37 11.00
C GLN A 15 -2.90 -6.92 9.76
N ILE A 16 -4.22 -6.80 9.82
CA ILE A 16 -5.02 -6.36 8.66
C ILE A 16 -4.76 -4.90 8.23
N ARG A 17 -4.20 -4.08 9.13
CA ARG A 17 -3.81 -2.69 8.86
C ARG A 17 -2.35 -2.54 8.46
N ASN A 18 -1.55 -3.60 8.60
CA ASN A 18 -0.13 -3.56 8.30
C ASN A 18 0.11 -3.85 6.81
N ILE A 19 0.44 -2.80 6.05
CA ILE A 19 0.75 -2.92 4.62
C ILE A 19 2.04 -3.71 4.35
N LEU A 20 2.91 -3.87 5.35
CA LEU A 20 4.16 -4.65 5.28
C LEU A 20 3.98 -6.09 5.82
N ASN A 21 2.74 -6.57 5.90
CA ASN A 21 2.50 -7.97 6.25
C ASN A 21 2.86 -8.87 5.04
N GLU A 22 3.97 -9.59 5.15
CA GLU A 22 4.54 -10.41 4.07
C GLU A 22 3.58 -11.51 3.59
N GLU A 23 2.82 -12.15 4.48
CA GLU A 23 1.81 -13.15 4.10
C GLU A 23 0.63 -12.52 3.34
N HIS A 24 0.22 -11.31 3.73
CA HIS A 24 -0.81 -10.56 3.00
C HIS A 24 -0.33 -10.12 1.64
N LEU A 25 0.92 -9.65 1.53
CA LEU A 25 1.53 -9.31 0.24
C LEU A 25 1.65 -10.55 -0.67
N LYS A 26 2.02 -11.70 -0.12
CA LYS A 26 2.07 -12.97 -0.84
C LYS A 26 0.68 -13.37 -1.33
N THR A 27 -0.34 -13.27 -0.49
CA THR A 27 -1.75 -13.48 -0.88
C THR A 27 -2.14 -12.56 -2.04
N GLN A 28 -1.77 -11.27 -1.96
CA GLN A 28 -2.07 -10.30 -3.00
C GLN A 28 -1.34 -10.62 -4.32
N SER A 29 -0.13 -11.20 -4.27
CA SER A 29 0.68 -11.51 -5.45
C SER A 29 0.08 -12.55 -6.39
N ALA A 30 -0.89 -13.35 -5.89
CA ALA A 30 -1.66 -14.31 -6.68
C ALA A 30 -2.74 -13.64 -7.58
N TYR A 31 -2.97 -12.34 -7.41
CA TYR A 31 -3.91 -11.54 -8.19
C TYR A 31 -3.17 -10.64 -9.19
N PRO A 32 -3.88 -9.92 -10.08
CA PRO A 32 -3.26 -9.00 -11.02
C PRO A 32 -2.43 -7.97 -10.27
N LYS A 33 -1.15 -7.91 -10.61
CA LYS A 33 -0.17 -7.14 -9.85
C LYS A 33 -0.31 -5.67 -10.20
N SER A 34 -0.68 -4.87 -9.21
CA SER A 34 -0.70 -3.41 -9.33
C SER A 34 0.71 -2.85 -9.43
N LYS A 35 0.83 -1.67 -10.05
CA LYS A 35 2.06 -0.90 -10.09
C LYS A 35 2.14 0.05 -8.91
N TYR A 36 3.26 0.05 -8.19
CA TYR A 36 3.48 0.91 -7.02
C TYR A 36 4.49 2.01 -7.33
N ILE A 37 4.07 3.26 -7.16
CA ILE A 37 4.95 4.42 -7.24
C ILE A 37 4.82 5.21 -5.94
N SER A 38 5.93 5.49 -5.27
CA SER A 38 5.94 6.31 -4.06
C SER A 38 7.14 7.23 -4.01
N TYR A 39 6.95 8.33 -3.29
CA TYR A 39 7.99 9.25 -2.89
C TYR A 39 8.10 9.19 -1.38
N HIS A 40 9.32 9.13 -0.86
CA HIS A 40 9.55 9.10 0.59
C HIS A 40 10.80 9.90 0.93
N SER A 41 10.79 10.55 2.10
CA SER A 41 11.98 11.24 2.60
C SER A 41 12.71 10.38 3.64
N ILE A 42 14.05 10.36 3.60
CA ILE A 42 14.83 9.71 4.66
C ILE A 42 14.72 10.40 6.03
N PHE A 43 14.23 11.63 6.04
CA PHE A 43 14.03 12.42 7.27
C PHE A 43 12.65 12.20 7.88
N ASP A 44 11.79 11.38 7.26
CA ASP A 44 10.56 10.88 7.86
C ASP A 44 10.91 9.73 8.81
N LYS A 45 11.36 10.09 10.02
CA LYS A 45 11.81 9.12 11.03
C LYS A 45 10.71 8.80 12.05
N ASP A 46 9.83 9.76 12.32
CA ASP A 46 8.91 9.67 13.46
C ASP A 46 7.50 9.19 13.07
N ILE A 47 7.03 9.51 11.85
CA ILE A 47 5.66 9.22 11.42
C ILE A 47 5.64 7.97 10.54
N SER A 48 6.50 7.91 9.53
CA SER A 48 6.61 6.76 8.64
C SER A 48 8.09 6.48 8.36
N PRO A 49 8.74 5.66 9.21
CA PRO A 49 10.16 5.39 9.08
C PRO A 49 10.53 4.87 7.69
N TYR A 50 11.46 5.56 7.03
CA TYR A 50 11.79 5.26 5.64
C TYR A 50 12.28 3.82 5.39
N HIS A 51 12.91 3.18 6.39
CA HIS A 51 13.42 1.82 6.27
C HIS A 51 12.30 0.78 6.12
N GLU A 52 11.14 0.98 6.79
CA GLU A 52 9.96 0.14 6.58
C GLU A 52 9.43 0.28 5.15
N LYS A 53 9.46 1.51 4.62
CA LYS A 53 9.06 1.76 3.23
C LYS A 53 9.99 1.07 2.23
N ILE A 54 11.30 1.06 2.48
CA ILE A 54 12.27 0.31 1.66
C ILE A 54 11.95 -1.18 1.72
N LYS A 55 11.79 -1.76 2.92
CA LYS A 55 11.47 -3.18 3.09
C LYS A 55 10.16 -3.55 2.37
N LEU A 56 9.12 -2.72 2.44
CA LEU A 56 7.88 -2.92 1.69
C LEU A 56 8.11 -3.02 0.19
N TYR A 57 8.92 -2.12 -0.38
CA TYR A 57 9.21 -2.11 -1.80
C TYR A 57 10.07 -3.30 -2.24
N GLU A 58 10.98 -3.76 -1.39
CA GLU A 58 11.75 -5.00 -1.60
C GLU A 58 10.83 -6.22 -1.60
N CYS A 59 9.94 -6.36 -0.62
CA CYS A 59 8.96 -7.45 -0.57
C CYS A 59 8.07 -7.45 -1.82
N LEU A 60 7.52 -6.30 -2.21
CA LEU A 60 6.71 -6.17 -3.42
C LEU A 60 7.51 -6.54 -4.68
N LYS A 61 8.75 -6.06 -4.81
CA LYS A 61 9.61 -6.39 -5.96
C LYS A 61 9.90 -7.90 -6.03
N ASN A 62 10.21 -8.53 -4.89
CA ASN A 62 10.48 -9.96 -4.81
C ASN A 62 9.25 -10.82 -5.16
N LEU A 63 8.04 -10.30 -4.92
CA LEU A 63 6.78 -10.90 -5.31
C LEU A 63 6.37 -10.59 -6.77
N GLY A 64 7.24 -9.93 -7.54
CA GLY A 64 7.06 -9.65 -8.96
C GLY A 64 6.17 -8.44 -9.28
N PHE A 65 5.88 -7.58 -8.30
CA PHE A 65 5.19 -6.31 -8.57
C PHE A 65 6.13 -5.32 -9.23
N GLU A 66 5.62 -4.51 -10.17
CA GLU A 66 6.40 -3.38 -10.67
C GLU A 66 6.37 -2.25 -9.63
N THR A 67 7.55 -1.89 -9.12
CA THR A 67 7.68 -0.88 -8.07
C THR A 67 8.68 0.21 -8.44
N ARG A 68 8.38 1.45 -8.04
CA ARG A 68 9.27 2.61 -8.17
C ARG A 68 9.21 3.44 -6.89
N LEU A 69 10.24 3.33 -6.05
CA LEU A 69 10.42 4.15 -4.85
C LEU A 69 11.42 5.26 -5.13
N PHE A 70 10.96 6.51 -5.03
CA PHE A 70 11.82 7.69 -5.09
C PHE A 70 12.15 8.10 -3.65
N VAL A 71 13.42 8.04 -3.28
CA VAL A 71 13.89 8.40 -1.95
C VAL A 71 14.58 9.77 -2.01
N ALA A 72 13.98 10.78 -1.40
CA ALA A 72 14.57 12.10 -1.25
C ALA A 72 15.50 12.12 -0.02
N LYS A 73 16.75 12.52 -0.24
CA LYS A 73 17.83 12.38 0.75
C LYS A 73 18.62 13.66 1.01
N ASP A 74 18.60 14.62 0.10
CA ASP A 74 19.40 15.84 0.24
C ASP A 74 18.74 17.04 -0.48
N LYS A 75 19.38 18.22 -0.36
CA LYS A 75 18.80 19.48 -0.88
C LYS A 75 18.65 19.50 -2.40
N LYS A 76 19.42 18.71 -3.17
CA LYS A 76 19.27 18.67 -4.64
C LYS A 76 18.00 17.95 -5.09
N ASP A 77 17.39 17.16 -4.21
CA ASP A 77 16.09 16.52 -4.48
C ASP A 77 14.92 17.51 -4.31
N ILE A 78 15.16 18.71 -3.75
CA ILE A 78 14.16 19.77 -3.57
C ILE A 78 14.12 20.63 -4.84
N ASP A 79 13.00 20.61 -5.55
CA ASP A 79 12.77 21.44 -6.74
C ASP A 79 11.89 22.67 -6.47
N GLY A 80 11.42 22.83 -5.22
CA GLY A 80 10.57 23.94 -4.78
C GLY A 80 9.14 23.91 -5.35
N LYS A 81 8.81 22.94 -6.20
CA LYS A 81 7.51 22.82 -6.87
C LYS A 81 6.81 21.52 -6.49
N PHE A 82 7.43 20.39 -6.83
CA PHE A 82 6.94 19.05 -6.57
C PHE A 82 7.43 18.51 -5.22
N ILE A 83 8.74 18.60 -4.95
CA ILE A 83 9.35 18.31 -3.65
C ILE A 83 9.81 19.65 -3.09
N LYS A 84 9.13 20.13 -2.03
CA LYS A 84 9.38 21.48 -1.49
C LYS A 84 10.24 21.47 -0.24
N ASN A 85 10.28 20.35 0.46
CA ASN A 85 11.17 20.11 1.59
C ASN A 85 11.39 18.60 1.76
N LEU A 86 12.22 18.24 2.74
CA LEU A 86 12.51 16.84 3.08
C LEU A 86 11.77 16.38 4.34
N ARG A 87 10.80 17.13 4.87
CA ARG A 87 10.02 16.67 6.04
C ARG A 87 8.99 15.61 5.60
N HIS A 88 8.26 15.05 6.56
CA HIS A 88 7.14 14.14 6.30
C HIS A 88 6.21 14.73 5.21
N GLY A 89 5.89 13.91 4.20
CA GLY A 89 5.07 14.31 3.05
C GLY A 89 5.73 15.29 2.05
N MET A 90 6.95 15.79 2.32
CA MET A 90 7.74 16.67 1.44
C MET A 90 7.02 17.96 0.97
N ALA A 91 5.94 18.33 1.67
CA ALA A 91 4.94 19.31 1.23
C ALA A 91 4.48 19.12 -0.24
N MET A 92 4.47 17.86 -0.68
CA MET A 92 3.96 17.44 -1.98
C MET A 92 2.42 17.44 -1.94
N SER A 93 1.79 17.93 -3.01
CA SER A 93 0.34 17.82 -3.14
C SER A 93 -0.04 16.54 -3.88
N LEU A 94 -1.15 15.92 -3.49
CA LEU A 94 -1.71 14.79 -4.24
C LEU A 94 -2.02 15.19 -5.70
N LYS A 95 -2.49 16.42 -5.93
CA LYS A 95 -2.77 16.97 -7.27
C LYS A 95 -1.53 16.91 -8.17
N THR A 96 -0.39 17.43 -7.70
CA THR A 96 0.86 17.43 -8.47
C THR A 96 1.42 16.02 -8.66
N LEU A 97 1.24 15.11 -7.70
CA LEU A 97 1.61 13.70 -7.85
C LEU A 97 0.79 13.03 -8.96
N ILE A 98 -0.52 13.22 -8.96
CA ILE A 98 -1.42 12.69 -9.99
C ILE A 98 -1.06 13.26 -11.35
N GLN A 99 -0.91 14.58 -11.48
CA GLN A 99 -0.52 15.23 -12.74
C GLN A 99 0.81 14.71 -13.28
N LYS A 100 1.78 14.41 -12.39
CA LYS A 100 3.10 13.92 -12.77
C LYS A 100 3.13 12.44 -13.14
N LYS A 101 2.32 11.61 -12.48
CA LYS A 101 2.42 10.13 -12.60
C LYS A 101 1.27 9.48 -13.35
N LEU A 102 0.06 10.01 -13.29
CA LEU A 102 -1.10 9.37 -13.88
C LEU A 102 -1.06 9.37 -15.42
N PRO A 103 -0.77 10.47 -16.14
CA PRO A 103 -0.79 10.46 -17.60
C PRO A 103 0.11 9.39 -18.25
N PRO A 104 1.40 9.25 -17.90
CA PRO A 104 2.22 8.19 -18.50
C PRO A 104 1.79 6.78 -18.09
N LEU A 105 1.19 6.61 -16.91
CA LEU A 105 0.62 5.32 -16.51
C LEU A 105 -0.60 4.95 -17.37
N LEU A 106 -1.47 5.91 -17.66
CA LEU A 106 -2.65 5.65 -18.51
C LEU A 106 -2.24 5.22 -19.93
N GLU A 107 -1.21 5.84 -20.50
CA GLU A 107 -0.68 5.41 -21.80
C GLU A 107 -0.08 4.00 -21.76
N GLU A 108 0.64 3.66 -20.70
CA GLU A 108 1.18 2.31 -20.49
C GLU A 108 0.08 1.25 -20.37
N PHE A 109 -1.02 1.59 -19.70
CA PHE A 109 -2.16 0.68 -19.50
C PHE A 109 -3.22 0.76 -20.62
N LYS A 110 -3.01 1.54 -21.69
CA LYS A 110 -4.00 1.76 -22.74
C LYS A 110 -4.53 0.47 -23.37
N ASN A 111 -3.67 -0.53 -23.51
CA ASN A 111 -4.01 -1.85 -24.08
C ASN A 111 -4.07 -2.97 -23.02
N TYR A 112 -3.96 -2.63 -21.74
CA TYR A 112 -3.99 -3.62 -20.68
C TYR A 112 -5.40 -4.17 -20.49
N THR A 113 -5.54 -5.48 -20.63
CA THR A 113 -6.78 -6.19 -20.31
C THR A 113 -6.58 -6.99 -19.02
N PRO A 114 -7.26 -6.65 -17.92
CA PRO A 114 -7.14 -7.42 -16.69
C PRO A 114 -7.72 -8.82 -16.89
N PRO A 115 -7.13 -9.85 -16.27
CA PRO A 115 -7.68 -11.20 -16.34
C PRO A 115 -9.04 -11.27 -15.64
N LYS A 116 -9.93 -12.12 -16.16
CA LYS A 116 -11.25 -12.37 -15.57
C LYS A 116 -11.11 -13.23 -14.32
N LEU A 117 -10.89 -12.58 -13.18
CA LEU A 117 -10.84 -13.21 -11.87
C LEU A 117 -12.05 -12.79 -11.04
N LYS A 118 -12.45 -13.67 -10.10
CA LYS A 118 -13.46 -13.29 -9.10
C LYS A 118 -12.89 -12.12 -8.30
N LYS A 119 -13.64 -11.03 -8.23
CA LYS A 119 -13.26 -9.81 -7.50
C LYS A 119 -13.45 -10.00 -5.99
N GLN A 120 -12.66 -10.89 -5.43
CA GLN A 120 -12.60 -11.14 -4.00
C GLN A 120 -11.16 -11.45 -3.58
N ILE A 121 -10.83 -11.17 -2.32
CA ILE A 121 -9.58 -11.55 -1.69
C ILE A 121 -9.83 -11.80 -0.21
N THR A 122 -9.17 -12.80 0.37
CA THR A 122 -9.25 -13.11 1.79
C THR A 122 -7.88 -12.93 2.41
N TYR A 123 -7.79 -12.14 3.48
CA TYR A 123 -6.60 -12.03 4.30
C TYR A 123 -6.80 -12.78 5.60
N GLU A 124 -5.88 -13.68 5.91
CA GLU A 124 -5.83 -14.38 7.18
C GLU A 124 -5.04 -13.56 8.21
N THR A 125 -5.58 -13.40 9.41
CA THR A 125 -4.88 -12.84 10.56
C THR A 125 -4.86 -13.86 11.68
N ASP A 126 -4.38 -13.49 12.86
CA ASP A 126 -4.29 -14.36 14.03
C ASP A 126 -5.64 -15.04 14.36
N GLU A 127 -6.70 -14.24 14.51
CA GLU A 127 -8.01 -14.71 14.97
C GLU A 127 -9.12 -14.64 13.91
N TYR A 128 -8.89 -14.01 12.75
CA TYR A 128 -9.93 -13.73 11.77
C TYR A 128 -9.50 -14.01 10.32
N PHE A 129 -10.48 -14.31 9.48
CA PHE A 129 -10.43 -14.19 8.03
C PHE A 129 -11.18 -12.92 7.61
N TYR A 130 -10.49 -12.01 6.92
CA TYR A 130 -11.06 -10.79 6.34
C TYR A 130 -11.27 -10.99 4.85
N ASN A 131 -12.51 -11.21 4.43
CA ASN A 131 -12.88 -11.32 3.03
C ASN A 131 -13.37 -9.98 2.49
N PHE A 132 -12.68 -9.46 1.48
CA PHE A 132 -13.12 -8.34 0.67
C PHE A 132 -13.69 -8.89 -0.64
N SER A 133 -14.88 -8.43 -1.03
CA SER A 133 -15.49 -8.80 -2.31
C SER A 133 -16.17 -7.61 -2.95
N GLU A 134 -16.26 -7.59 -4.28
CA GLU A 134 -17.08 -6.62 -5.00
C GLU A 134 -18.48 -7.18 -5.26
N ALA A 135 -19.52 -6.42 -4.91
CA ALA A 135 -20.89 -6.70 -5.29
C ALA A 135 -21.62 -5.40 -5.61
N LYS A 136 -22.27 -5.32 -6.78
CA LYS A 136 -23.00 -4.11 -7.25
C LYS A 136 -22.13 -2.84 -7.18
N ASN A 137 -20.89 -2.91 -7.69
CA ASN A 137 -19.90 -1.83 -7.67
C ASN A 137 -19.57 -1.29 -6.26
N LYS A 138 -19.78 -2.09 -5.21
CA LYS A 138 -19.42 -1.76 -3.83
C LYS A 138 -18.48 -2.82 -3.28
N ILE A 139 -17.50 -2.38 -2.49
CA ILE A 139 -16.66 -3.29 -1.70
C ILE A 139 -17.48 -3.72 -0.48
N LYS A 140 -17.59 -5.04 -0.29
CA LYS A 140 -18.14 -5.67 0.90
C LYS A 140 -17.01 -6.29 1.70
N LEU A 141 -17.06 -6.12 3.02
CA LEU A 141 -16.16 -6.76 3.96
C LEU A 141 -16.95 -7.74 4.82
N THR A 142 -16.46 -8.97 4.92
CA THR A 142 -16.94 -9.96 5.88
C THR A 142 -15.77 -10.42 6.74
N CYS A 143 -15.96 -10.41 8.05
CA CYS A 143 -14.95 -10.83 9.03
C CYS A 143 -15.46 -12.10 9.71
N GLN A 144 -14.77 -13.22 9.50
CA GLN A 144 -15.10 -14.48 10.15
C GLN A 144 -14.04 -14.80 11.19
N LYS A 145 -14.45 -15.08 12.44
CA LYS A 145 -13.52 -15.53 13.48
C LYS A 145 -13.11 -16.98 13.19
N LYS A 146 -11.85 -17.31 13.41
CA LYS A 146 -11.37 -18.70 13.34
C LYS A 146 -12.04 -19.53 14.43
N SER A 147 -12.39 -20.77 14.07
CA SER A 147 -12.95 -21.79 14.96
C SER A 147 -11.96 -22.19 16.03
#